data_AF-A0ABC8XQU0-F1
#
_entry.id   AF-A0ABC8XQU0-F1
#
_cell.length_a   1.000
_cell.length_b   1.000
_cell.length_c   1.000
_cell.angle_alpha   90.00
_cell.angle_beta   90.00
_cell.angle_gamma   90.00
#
_symmetry.space_group_name_H-M   'P 1'
#
loop_
_entity.id
_entity.type
_entity.pdbx_description
1 polymer ?
#
loop_
_entity_poly.entity_id
_entity_poly.type
_entity_poly.pdbx_seq_one_letter_code
_entity_poly.pdbx_strand_id
1 'polypeptide(L)'
;MAKKKEKAVNVSGKPRHSNDVNRPNDKKGAGGGAGGGARSAATVRRLQMYKTRPKRDRSGKVLRNEFQSKELPNTRIEPDRRWFGNTRVVGQPQLEMFREELQNRLSDNFSVILKERKLPLSLLQDHQKQARAHLLDVEPFEHAFGPKGKRKRPKLTALDYESLLKKVDDSQDAFEQKYASSKLPREEEEDGLRDLVRHTMFEKGQSKRIWGELYKVIDSSDVVVQVLDARDPMGTRCYHLEKHLKENCKHKHLVFLLNKCDLIPAWATKGWLRTLSKDYPTLAFHASINKSFGKGSLLSVLRQFARLKSDKQAISVGFVGYPNVGKSSVINTLRSKSVCKVAPIPGETKVWQYITLTKKIFLIDCPGVVYQNNDSETDIVLKGVVRVTNLADAAEHIGEVLRRVKKEHLQRAYKIQDWTDDNDFLVQLCRTSGKLLKGGEPDLTTAAKMVLHDWQRGKIPFFVPPPQQSDDGASESAEPVEKTEEDGVSSDRKAAAMKAIAGIISSQQNMNVPCHKEHDGNNEDIESEDNEDIELAEQSE
;
A
#
# COMPACT_ATOMS: atom_id res chain seq x y z
N MET A 1 2.15 -20.40 52.21
CA MET A 1 2.59 -19.62 51.02
C MET A 1 2.77 -18.16 51.40
N ALA A 2 4.00 -17.75 51.69
CA ALA A 2 4.29 -16.34 51.92
C ALA A 2 4.16 -15.59 50.59
N LYS A 3 3.19 -14.66 50.50
CA LYS A 3 3.13 -13.67 49.42
C LYS A 3 4.47 -12.94 49.40
N LYS A 4 5.37 -13.30 48.49
CA LYS A 4 6.51 -12.46 48.14
C LYS A 4 5.91 -11.23 47.47
N LYS A 5 5.59 -10.21 48.27
CA LYS A 5 5.40 -8.84 47.82
C LYS A 5 6.60 -8.53 46.92
N GLU A 6 6.35 -8.12 45.69
CA GLU A 6 7.36 -7.43 44.89
C GLU A 6 8.03 -6.40 45.81
N LYS A 7 9.35 -6.45 45.93
CA LYS A 7 10.08 -5.45 46.71
C LYS A 7 9.73 -4.09 46.11
N ALA A 8 8.93 -3.29 46.83
CA ALA A 8 8.82 -1.87 46.57
C ALA A 8 10.24 -1.31 46.62
N VAL A 9 10.80 -0.96 45.47
CA VAL A 9 12.09 -0.27 45.39
C VAL A 9 11.89 1.04 46.15
N ASN A 10 12.57 1.19 47.29
CA ASN A 10 12.49 2.32 48.23
C ASN A 10 11.83 3.59 47.64
N VAL A 11 10.53 3.73 47.89
CA VAL A 11 9.73 4.92 47.60
C VAL A 11 9.74 5.85 48.83
N SER A 12 10.86 5.89 49.56
CA SER A 12 11.01 6.70 50.78
C SER A 12 12.06 7.79 50.55
N GLY A 13 11.66 8.86 49.88
CA GLY A 13 12.48 10.05 49.76
C GLY A 13 11.71 11.21 49.15
N LYS A 14 11.81 12.40 49.77
CA LYS A 14 11.37 13.65 49.15
C LYS A 14 12.14 13.82 47.82
N PRO A 15 11.47 14.19 46.71
CA PRO A 15 12.12 14.31 45.41
C PRO A 15 13.23 15.38 45.47
N ARG A 16 14.46 15.01 45.08
CA ARG A 16 15.63 15.90 45.20
C ARG A 16 15.83 16.84 44.01
N HIS A 17 15.27 16.51 42.84
CA HIS A 17 15.38 17.33 41.63
C HIS A 17 14.25 17.05 40.62
N SER A 18 14.18 17.85 39.54
CA SER A 18 13.13 17.78 38.51
C SER A 18 13.00 16.45 37.75
N ASN A 19 14.06 15.62 37.73
CA ASN A 19 14.08 14.28 37.11
C ASN A 19 13.97 13.12 38.13
N ASP A 20 13.40 13.36 39.32
CA ASP A 20 13.27 12.34 40.37
C ASP A 20 12.03 11.45 40.17
N VAL A 21 12.22 10.14 40.29
CA VAL A 21 11.20 9.09 40.11
C VAL A 21 10.19 9.05 41.26
N ASN A 22 10.56 9.61 42.41
CA ASN A 22 9.77 9.63 43.63
C ASN A 22 8.86 10.86 43.75
N ARG A 23 8.71 11.66 42.68
CA ARG A 23 7.85 12.85 42.70
C ARG A 23 6.35 12.47 42.69
N PRO A 24 5.50 13.08 43.55
CA PRO A 24 4.05 12.87 43.49
C PRO A 24 3.47 13.38 42.16
N ASN A 25 2.41 12.74 41.71
CA ASN A 25 1.75 13.03 40.44
C ASN A 25 0.70 14.15 40.64
N ASP A 26 1.10 15.29 41.19
CA ASP A 26 0.14 16.35 41.52
C ASP A 26 -0.22 17.19 40.30
N LYS A 27 -1.48 17.05 39.87
CA LYS A 27 -2.19 17.99 38.99
C LYS A 27 -2.92 19.09 39.77
N LYS A 28 -2.84 19.11 41.11
CA LYS A 28 -3.49 20.13 41.95
C LYS A 28 -2.43 20.90 42.72
N GLY A 29 -2.08 22.06 42.18
CA GLY A 29 -1.14 23.01 42.77
C GLY A 29 -0.90 24.19 41.84
N ALA A 30 -1.96 24.67 41.19
CA ALA A 30 -1.96 26.00 40.60
C ALA A 30 -2.16 26.99 41.76
N GLY A 31 -1.05 27.52 42.25
CA GLY A 31 -1.01 28.62 43.21
C GLY A 31 0.26 29.41 42.92
N GLY A 32 0.10 30.44 42.06
CA GLY A 32 1.00 31.57 41.82
C GLY A 32 2.50 31.37 41.99
N GLY A 33 3.24 31.31 40.88
CA GLY A 33 4.69 31.48 40.88
C GLY A 33 5.34 30.90 39.64
N ALA A 34 5.72 31.76 38.71
CA ALA A 34 6.47 31.45 37.50
C ALA A 34 7.72 30.59 37.83
N GLY A 35 7.75 29.33 37.35
CA GLY A 35 8.81 28.40 37.67
C GLY A 35 8.60 26.96 37.17
N GLY A 36 8.52 26.77 35.85
CA GLY A 36 8.88 25.51 35.17
C GLY A 36 7.95 24.30 35.32
N GLY A 37 7.02 24.14 34.37
CA GLY A 37 6.13 22.98 34.22
C GLY A 37 6.86 21.64 34.27
N ALA A 38 6.77 20.96 35.42
CA ALA A 38 7.57 19.79 35.69
C ALA A 38 6.92 18.46 35.24
N ARG A 39 7.76 17.48 34.92
CA ARG A 39 7.35 16.15 34.42
C ARG A 39 6.82 15.24 35.54
N SER A 40 5.81 14.43 35.26
CA SER A 40 5.29 13.42 36.20
C SER A 40 6.28 12.28 36.46
N ALA A 41 6.19 11.60 37.61
CA ALA A 41 7.04 10.44 37.93
C ALA A 41 6.98 9.33 36.88
N ALA A 42 5.81 9.05 36.30
CA ALA A 42 5.69 8.08 35.19
C ALA A 42 6.48 8.53 33.95
N THR A 43 6.41 9.82 33.61
CA THR A 43 7.18 10.40 32.51
C THR A 43 8.67 10.35 32.78
N VAL A 44 9.10 10.63 34.02
CA VAL A 44 10.49 10.54 34.45
C VAL A 44 11.01 9.11 34.32
N ARG A 45 10.28 8.09 34.80
CA ARG A 45 10.66 6.68 34.64
C ARG A 45 10.84 6.28 33.18
N ARG A 46 9.88 6.66 32.33
CA ARG A 46 9.95 6.39 30.88
C ARG A 46 11.17 7.03 30.24
N LEU A 47 11.49 8.28 30.59
CA LEU A 47 12.65 8.98 30.04
C LEU A 47 13.98 8.42 30.57
N GLN A 48 14.01 7.95 31.82
CA GLN A 48 15.18 7.29 32.39
C GLN A 48 15.50 5.98 31.67
N MET A 49 14.52 5.29 31.09
CA MET A 49 14.73 4.08 30.27
C MET A 49 15.76 4.29 29.16
N TYR A 50 15.75 5.44 28.48
CA TYR A 50 16.71 5.75 27.40
C TYR A 50 18.14 6.04 27.91
N LYS A 51 18.32 6.18 29.23
CA LYS A 51 19.59 6.52 29.88
C LYS A 51 20.14 5.38 30.74
N THR A 52 19.48 4.24 30.82
CA THR A 52 19.92 3.12 31.65
C THR A 52 21.24 2.56 31.12
N ARG A 53 22.19 2.36 32.03
CA ARG A 53 23.52 1.79 31.77
C ARG A 53 23.90 0.85 32.92
N PRO A 54 24.74 -0.16 32.69
CA PRO A 54 25.22 -1.02 33.76
C PRO A 54 25.99 -0.18 34.79
N LYS A 55 25.57 -0.26 36.06
CA LYS A 55 26.28 0.38 37.17
C LYS A 55 27.47 -0.46 37.55
N ARG A 56 28.65 0.15 37.66
CA ARG A 56 29.91 -0.51 38.02
C ARG A 56 30.50 0.12 39.28
N ASP A 57 31.28 -0.67 40.02
CA ASP A 57 32.12 -0.15 41.10
C ASP A 57 33.41 0.48 40.54
N ARG A 58 34.30 0.97 41.43
CA ARG A 58 35.60 1.54 41.04
C ARG A 58 36.54 0.50 40.40
N SER A 59 36.36 -0.79 40.70
CA SER A 59 37.13 -1.90 40.15
C SER A 59 36.66 -2.33 38.75
N GLY A 60 35.53 -1.78 38.26
CA GLY A 60 34.90 -2.16 37.01
C GLY A 60 33.90 -3.32 37.11
N LYS A 61 33.66 -3.87 38.30
CA LYS A 61 32.67 -4.94 38.54
C LYS A 61 31.25 -4.40 38.41
N VAL A 62 30.43 -5.06 37.59
CA VAL A 62 29.01 -4.67 37.39
C VAL A 62 28.21 -4.98 38.65
N LEU A 63 27.63 -3.93 39.26
CA LEU A 63 26.76 -3.99 40.43
C LEU A 63 25.31 -4.26 40.06
N ARG A 64 24.81 -3.60 39.00
CA ARG A 64 23.43 -3.74 38.54
C ARG A 64 23.34 -3.50 37.04
N ASN A 65 22.68 -4.42 36.34
CA ASN A 65 22.27 -4.26 34.95
C ASN A 65 20.81 -4.73 34.82
N GLU A 66 19.97 -3.94 34.16
CA GLU A 66 18.54 -4.25 34.02
C GLU A 66 18.33 -5.27 32.90
N PHE A 67 17.41 -6.23 33.12
CA PHE A 67 17.09 -7.33 32.19
C PHE A 67 18.27 -8.24 31.77
N GLN A 68 19.37 -8.20 32.52
CA GLN A 68 20.60 -8.97 32.25
C GLN A 68 21.09 -9.66 33.54
N SER A 69 20.16 -10.21 34.31
CA SER A 69 20.47 -10.98 35.52
C SER A 69 21.10 -12.31 35.13
N LYS A 70 22.22 -12.68 35.76
CA LYS A 70 22.87 -13.99 35.59
C LYS A 70 22.26 -15.08 36.47
N GLU A 71 21.39 -14.71 37.40
CA GLU A 71 20.72 -15.65 38.30
C GLU A 71 19.69 -16.48 37.53
N LEU A 72 19.80 -17.81 37.64
CA LEU A 72 18.85 -18.73 37.06
C LEU A 72 17.57 -18.74 37.91
N PRO A 73 16.38 -18.49 37.32
CA PRO A 73 15.14 -18.59 38.06
C PRO A 73 14.82 -20.06 38.37
N ASN A 74 14.02 -20.29 39.41
CA ASN A 74 13.44 -21.61 39.65
C ASN A 74 12.39 -21.89 38.55
N THR A 75 12.58 -22.96 37.77
CA THR A 75 11.74 -23.31 36.62
C THR A 75 10.69 -24.38 36.93
N ARG A 76 10.54 -24.80 38.20
CA ARG A 76 9.54 -25.81 38.59
C ARG A 76 8.11 -25.30 38.33
N ILE A 77 7.34 -26.08 37.55
CA ILE A 77 5.90 -25.88 37.35
C ILE A 77 5.15 -26.64 38.44
N GLU A 78 4.29 -25.95 39.17
CA GLU A 78 3.46 -26.57 40.21
C GLU A 78 2.39 -27.48 39.59
N PRO A 79 2.23 -28.73 40.06
CA PRO A 79 1.17 -29.61 39.58
C PRO A 79 -0.20 -29.05 39.98
N ASP A 80 -1.05 -28.76 39.00
CA ASP A 80 -2.42 -28.26 39.18
C ASP A 80 -3.39 -29.09 38.34
N ARG A 81 -4.54 -29.47 38.90
CA ARG A 81 -5.59 -30.20 38.16
C ARG A 81 -6.17 -29.36 37.03
N ARG A 82 -6.09 -28.02 37.13
CA ARG A 82 -6.59 -27.07 36.13
C ARG A 82 -5.89 -27.19 34.77
N TRP A 83 -4.65 -27.70 34.73
CA TRP A 83 -3.93 -27.93 33.47
C TRP A 83 -4.65 -28.90 32.54
N PHE A 84 -5.39 -29.85 33.10
CA PHE A 84 -6.04 -30.93 32.38
C PHE A 84 -7.52 -30.65 32.06
N GLY A 85 -8.04 -29.49 32.47
CA GLY A 85 -9.41 -29.07 32.17
C GLY A 85 -9.50 -28.35 30.83
N ASN A 86 -10.66 -28.44 30.17
CA ASN A 86 -10.93 -27.67 28.96
C ASN A 86 -10.90 -26.17 29.26
N THR A 87 -10.00 -25.43 28.61
CA THR A 87 -9.82 -23.98 28.85
C THR A 87 -10.74 -23.10 28.02
N ARG A 88 -11.19 -23.58 26.85
CA ARG A 88 -12.14 -22.91 25.96
C ARG A 88 -13.10 -23.94 25.38
N VAL A 89 -14.39 -23.75 25.60
CA VAL A 89 -15.47 -24.58 25.04
C VAL A 89 -16.42 -23.66 24.28
N VAL A 90 -16.84 -24.07 23.09
CA VAL A 90 -17.83 -23.35 22.27
C VAL A 90 -18.92 -24.36 21.90
N GLY A 91 -20.18 -23.99 22.10
CA GLY A 91 -21.31 -24.83 21.68
C GLY A 91 -21.51 -24.77 20.16
N GLN A 92 -22.04 -25.85 19.60
CA GLN A 92 -22.27 -25.97 18.16
C GLN A 92 -23.22 -24.90 17.58
N PRO A 93 -24.39 -24.57 18.18
CA PRO A 93 -25.27 -23.56 17.59
C PRO A 93 -24.64 -22.16 17.61
N GLN A 94 -23.86 -21.82 18.64
CA GLN A 94 -23.14 -20.54 18.68
C GLN A 94 -22.03 -20.49 17.63
N LEU A 95 -21.42 -21.63 17.29
CA LEU A 95 -20.41 -21.72 16.24
C LEU A 95 -21.00 -21.46 14.86
N GLU A 96 -22.16 -22.05 14.57
CA GLU A 96 -22.88 -21.88 13.29
C GLU A 96 -23.32 -20.42 13.12
N MET A 97 -23.95 -19.83 14.14
CA MET A 97 -24.28 -18.39 14.15
C MET A 97 -23.05 -17.51 13.93
N PHE A 98 -21.95 -17.82 14.62
CA PHE A 98 -20.70 -17.06 14.47
C PHE A 98 -20.12 -17.16 13.04
N ARG A 99 -20.22 -18.33 12.41
CA ARG A 99 -19.75 -18.54 11.02
C ARG A 99 -20.58 -17.71 10.04
N GLU A 100 -21.91 -17.76 10.15
CA GLU A 100 -22.81 -17.00 9.29
C GLU A 100 -22.59 -15.49 9.44
N GLU A 101 -22.55 -14.98 10.67
CA GLU A 101 -22.32 -13.56 10.94
C GLU A 101 -20.96 -13.09 10.42
N LEU A 102 -19.89 -13.86 10.65
CA LEU A 102 -18.57 -13.45 10.21
C LEU A 102 -18.43 -13.52 8.69
N GLN A 103 -19.02 -14.51 8.03
CA GLN A 103 -19.01 -14.60 6.56
C GLN A 103 -19.76 -13.42 5.93
N ASN A 104 -20.90 -13.04 6.50
CA ASN A 104 -21.68 -11.87 6.06
C ASN A 104 -20.95 -10.54 6.28
N ARG A 105 -20.09 -10.44 7.31
CA ARG A 105 -19.29 -9.24 7.57
C ARG A 105 -18.00 -9.21 6.76
N LEU A 106 -17.32 -10.34 6.59
CA LEU A 106 -16.09 -10.44 5.80
C LEU A 106 -16.30 -10.24 4.30
N SER A 107 -17.53 -10.42 3.79
CA SER A 107 -17.87 -10.08 2.42
C SER A 107 -17.94 -8.57 2.17
N ASP A 108 -18.13 -7.77 3.23
CA ASP A 108 -18.10 -6.31 3.14
C ASP A 108 -16.68 -5.77 3.40
N ASN A 109 -16.09 -5.19 2.36
CA ASN A 109 -14.73 -4.63 2.39
C ASN A 109 -14.60 -3.34 3.21
N PHE A 110 -15.71 -2.74 3.65
CA PHE A 110 -15.72 -1.57 4.53
C PHE A 110 -15.86 -1.92 6.00
N SER A 111 -16.22 -3.17 6.33
CA SER A 111 -16.37 -3.63 7.69
C SER A 111 -15.02 -4.02 8.30
N VAL A 112 -14.81 -3.70 9.57
CA VAL A 112 -13.51 -3.87 10.23
C VAL A 112 -13.66 -4.60 11.56
N ILE A 113 -12.89 -5.68 11.74
CA ILE A 113 -12.82 -6.43 12.99
C ILE A 113 -11.81 -5.78 13.95
N LEU A 114 -12.22 -5.46 15.18
CA LEU A 114 -11.38 -4.72 16.12
C LEU A 114 -10.54 -5.61 17.03
N LYS A 115 -11.12 -6.73 17.48
CA LYS A 115 -10.57 -7.60 18.52
C LYS A 115 -10.34 -9.02 18.03
N GLU A 116 -9.61 -9.16 16.93
CA GLU A 116 -9.32 -10.47 16.31
C GLU A 116 -8.68 -11.46 17.29
N ARG A 117 -7.79 -11.02 18.17
CA ARG A 117 -7.07 -11.91 19.12
C ARG A 117 -7.99 -12.67 20.08
N LYS A 118 -9.21 -12.18 20.31
CA LYS A 118 -10.19 -12.84 21.19
C LYS A 118 -11.10 -13.79 20.43
N LEU A 119 -11.15 -13.70 19.10
CA LEU A 119 -12.07 -14.47 18.26
C LEU A 119 -11.39 -15.77 17.77
N PRO A 120 -12.10 -16.91 17.76
CA PRO A 120 -11.55 -18.17 17.29
C PRO A 120 -11.58 -18.25 15.75
N LEU A 121 -10.75 -17.43 15.08
CA LEU A 121 -10.73 -17.32 13.62
C LEU A 121 -10.28 -18.60 12.89
N SER A 122 -9.65 -19.54 13.59
CA SER A 122 -9.27 -20.86 13.04
C SER A 122 -10.50 -21.73 12.70
N LEU A 123 -11.64 -21.49 13.37
CA LEU A 123 -12.84 -22.32 13.21
C LEU A 123 -13.67 -22.00 11.94
N LEU A 124 -13.25 -21.01 11.16
CA LEU A 124 -13.93 -20.61 9.91
C LEU A 124 -13.41 -21.32 8.66
N GLN A 125 -12.22 -21.89 8.71
CA GLN A 125 -11.64 -22.58 7.57
C GLN A 125 -12.14 -24.02 7.54
N ASP A 126 -13.38 -24.23 7.09
CA ASP A 126 -13.76 -25.55 6.63
C ASP A 126 -12.91 -25.86 5.41
N HIS A 127 -12.07 -26.88 5.55
CA HIS A 127 -11.25 -27.36 4.46
C HIS A 127 -12.24 -28.02 3.50
N GLN A 128 -12.77 -27.28 2.53
CA GLN A 128 -13.43 -27.87 1.37
C GLN A 128 -12.35 -28.60 0.55
N LYS A 129 -11.92 -29.74 1.07
CA LYS A 129 -11.04 -30.67 0.41
C LYS A 129 -11.91 -31.82 -0.05
N GLN A 130 -12.36 -31.73 -1.29
CA GLN A 130 -12.20 -32.91 -2.14
C GLN A 130 -10.70 -33.12 -2.30
N ALA A 131 -10.06 -33.67 -1.27
CA ALA A 131 -8.69 -34.15 -1.38
C ALA A 131 -8.77 -35.24 -2.44
N ARG A 132 -8.14 -35.02 -3.60
CA ARG A 132 -7.87 -36.10 -4.54
C ARG A 132 -7.34 -37.27 -3.72
N ALA A 133 -7.94 -38.45 -3.87
CA ALA A 133 -7.56 -39.62 -3.09
C ALA A 133 -6.04 -39.78 -3.12
N HIS A 134 -5.43 -40.00 -1.96
CA HIS A 134 -3.99 -40.13 -1.85
C HIS A 134 -3.55 -41.44 -2.50
N LEU A 135 -3.24 -41.38 -3.80
CA LEU A 135 -2.91 -42.56 -4.63
C LEU A 135 -1.73 -43.37 -4.09
N LEU A 136 -0.83 -42.73 -3.34
CA LEU A 136 0.35 -43.37 -2.76
C LEU A 136 0.01 -44.32 -1.60
N ASP A 137 -1.16 -44.17 -0.95
CA ASP A 137 -1.62 -45.11 0.07
C ASP A 137 -2.06 -46.45 -0.55
N VAL A 138 -2.46 -46.40 -1.83
CA VAL A 138 -2.96 -47.56 -2.58
C VAL A 138 -1.85 -48.16 -3.45
N GLU A 139 -1.06 -47.32 -4.13
CA GLU A 139 0.03 -47.73 -5.03
C GLU A 139 1.32 -46.94 -4.71
N PRO A 140 2.20 -47.48 -3.86
CA PRO A 140 3.56 -46.97 -3.68
C PRO A 140 4.36 -47.01 -4.99
N PHE A 141 5.33 -46.09 -5.16
CA PHE A 141 6.12 -45.97 -6.39
C PHE A 141 6.82 -47.28 -6.80
N GLU A 142 7.36 -48.04 -5.84
CA GLU A 142 8.00 -49.34 -6.10
C GLU A 142 7.06 -50.36 -6.75
N HIS A 143 5.76 -50.28 -6.46
CA HIS A 143 4.75 -51.17 -6.99
C HIS A 143 4.14 -50.66 -8.30
N ALA A 144 4.14 -49.35 -8.53
CA ALA A 144 3.66 -48.74 -9.76
C ALA A 144 4.65 -48.95 -10.94
N PHE A 145 5.96 -48.78 -10.71
CA PHE A 145 6.98 -48.92 -11.75
C PHE A 145 8.34 -49.29 -11.15
N GLY A 146 9.09 -50.18 -11.83
CA GLY A 146 10.43 -50.62 -11.42
C GLY A 146 10.55 -52.15 -11.26
N PRO A 147 11.69 -52.66 -10.73
CA PRO A 147 11.96 -54.09 -10.63
C PRO A 147 10.94 -54.85 -9.76
N LYS A 148 10.36 -54.17 -8.76
CA LYS A 148 9.30 -54.69 -7.87
C LYS A 148 7.89 -54.31 -8.33
N GLY A 149 7.73 -53.88 -9.58
CA GLY A 149 6.48 -53.44 -10.17
C GLY A 149 5.41 -54.53 -10.14
N LYS A 150 4.34 -54.28 -9.40
CA LYS A 150 3.17 -55.18 -9.30
C LYS A 150 2.04 -54.78 -10.24
N ARG A 151 2.07 -53.56 -10.79
CA ARG A 151 1.05 -53.06 -11.72
C ARG A 151 1.18 -53.73 -13.09
N LYS A 152 0.22 -54.57 -13.44
CA LYS A 152 0.16 -55.28 -14.74
C LYS A 152 -0.81 -54.67 -15.74
N ARG A 153 -1.81 -53.91 -15.29
CA ARG A 153 -2.82 -53.27 -16.16
C ARG A 153 -2.95 -51.78 -15.84
N PRO A 154 -3.14 -50.91 -16.85
CA PRO A 154 -3.46 -49.51 -16.61
C PRO A 154 -4.90 -49.36 -16.12
N LYS A 155 -5.14 -48.37 -15.24
CA LYS A 155 -6.48 -47.89 -14.94
C LYS A 155 -6.89 -46.96 -16.08
N LEU A 156 -7.69 -47.45 -17.02
CA LEU A 156 -8.18 -46.68 -18.14
C LEU A 156 -9.40 -45.86 -17.72
N THR A 157 -9.47 -44.62 -18.18
CA THR A 157 -10.64 -43.73 -17.99
C THR A 157 -11.70 -43.96 -19.07
N ALA A 158 -11.46 -44.87 -20.02
CA ALA A 158 -12.32 -45.21 -21.14
C ALA A 158 -12.75 -46.67 -21.02
N LEU A 159 -14.03 -46.95 -21.29
CA LEU A 159 -14.61 -48.30 -21.23
C LEU A 159 -14.52 -48.99 -22.59
N ASP A 160 -14.73 -48.24 -23.67
CA ASP A 160 -14.80 -48.75 -25.05
C ASP A 160 -13.68 -48.18 -25.94
N TYR A 161 -13.34 -48.90 -27.00
CA TYR A 161 -12.31 -48.49 -27.97
C TYR A 161 -12.68 -47.17 -28.67
N GLU A 162 -13.94 -46.99 -29.04
CA GLU A 162 -14.44 -45.76 -29.65
C GLU A 162 -14.30 -44.55 -28.70
N SER A 163 -14.58 -44.75 -27.41
CA SER A 163 -14.41 -43.70 -26.39
C SER A 163 -12.94 -43.32 -26.15
N LEU A 164 -12.02 -44.25 -26.43
CA LEU A 164 -10.58 -43.99 -26.37
C LEU A 164 -10.12 -43.21 -27.61
N LEU A 165 -10.57 -43.59 -28.80
CA LEU A 165 -10.27 -42.87 -30.05
C LEU A 165 -10.69 -41.41 -29.96
N LYS A 166 -11.91 -41.15 -29.50
CA LYS A 166 -12.40 -39.78 -29.32
C LYS A 166 -11.51 -38.94 -28.39
N LYS A 167 -11.00 -39.54 -27.30
CA LYS A 167 -10.08 -38.84 -26.39
C LYS A 167 -8.70 -38.60 -26.99
N VAL A 168 -8.25 -39.50 -27.86
CA VAL A 168 -6.99 -39.33 -28.60
C VAL A 168 -7.15 -38.16 -29.56
N ASP A 169 -8.24 -38.10 -30.31
CA ASP A 169 -8.54 -36.99 -31.22
C ASP A 169 -8.65 -35.66 -30.45
N ASP A 170 -9.43 -35.62 -29.36
CA ASP A 170 -9.54 -34.43 -28.50
C ASP A 170 -8.17 -33.98 -27.94
N SER A 171 -7.31 -34.94 -27.56
CA SER A 171 -5.97 -34.65 -27.04
C SER A 171 -5.01 -34.19 -28.14
N GLN A 172 -5.15 -34.71 -29.35
CA GLN A 172 -4.38 -34.31 -30.52
C GLN A 172 -4.77 -32.89 -30.93
N ASP A 173 -6.07 -32.60 -31.01
CA ASP A 173 -6.59 -31.26 -31.27
C ASP A 173 -6.11 -30.26 -30.21
N ALA A 174 -6.15 -30.64 -28.92
CA ALA A 174 -5.64 -29.79 -27.84
C ALA A 174 -4.12 -29.58 -27.92
N PHE A 175 -3.36 -30.60 -28.34
CA PHE A 175 -1.93 -30.50 -28.58
C PHE A 175 -1.67 -29.55 -29.75
N GLU A 176 -2.30 -29.77 -30.89
CA GLU A 176 -2.16 -28.94 -32.08
C GLU A 176 -2.56 -27.50 -31.80
N GLN A 177 -3.65 -27.23 -31.09
CA GLN A 177 -4.04 -25.86 -30.71
C GLN A 177 -3.00 -25.18 -29.80
N LYS A 178 -2.41 -25.95 -28.87
CA LYS A 178 -1.37 -25.45 -27.97
C LYS A 178 -0.07 -25.13 -28.71
N TYR A 179 0.33 -25.97 -29.67
CA TYR A 179 1.60 -25.84 -30.38
C TYR A 179 1.50 -25.06 -31.71
N ALA A 180 0.31 -24.89 -32.27
CA ALA A 180 0.06 -24.00 -33.41
C ALA A 180 0.19 -22.52 -33.01
N SER A 181 -0.11 -22.18 -31.76
CA SER A 181 0.00 -20.82 -31.22
C SER A 181 1.36 -20.53 -30.58
N SER A 182 2.02 -21.54 -30.01
CA SER A 182 3.42 -21.39 -29.58
C SER A 182 4.34 -21.59 -30.79
N LYS A 183 4.80 -20.50 -31.40
CA LYS A 183 6.05 -20.57 -32.18
C LYS A 183 7.07 -21.34 -31.32
N LEU A 184 7.60 -22.43 -31.87
CA LEU A 184 8.60 -23.23 -31.17
C LEU A 184 9.74 -22.28 -30.75
N PRO A 185 10.21 -22.30 -29.49
CA PRO A 185 11.41 -21.55 -29.07
C PRO A 185 12.68 -21.95 -29.84
N ARG A 186 12.56 -22.96 -30.71
CA ARG A 186 13.66 -23.62 -31.41
C ARG A 186 14.10 -22.88 -32.67
N GLU A 187 13.26 -22.00 -33.23
CA GLU A 187 13.65 -21.16 -34.39
C GLU A 187 14.71 -20.12 -34.00
N GLU A 188 14.72 -19.64 -32.74
CA GLU A 188 15.73 -18.68 -32.26
C GLU A 188 17.11 -19.31 -32.02
N GLU A 189 17.18 -20.63 -31.80
CA GLU A 189 18.45 -21.34 -31.57
C GLU A 189 19.17 -21.73 -32.88
N GLU A 190 18.51 -21.69 -34.03
CA GLU A 190 19.08 -22.12 -35.31
C GLU A 190 20.13 -21.14 -35.86
N ASP A 191 20.00 -19.85 -35.56
CA ASP A 191 20.93 -18.79 -36.01
C ASP A 191 22.11 -18.55 -35.06
N GLY A 192 22.15 -19.24 -33.90
CA GLY A 192 23.19 -19.06 -32.88
C GLY A 192 23.20 -17.68 -32.20
N LEU A 193 22.23 -16.81 -32.50
CA LEU A 193 22.06 -15.50 -31.89
C LEU A 193 21.35 -15.65 -30.54
N ARG A 194 22.00 -15.20 -29.46
CA ARG A 194 21.39 -15.18 -28.13
C ARG A 194 21.02 -13.76 -27.76
N ASP A 195 19.86 -13.61 -27.14
CA ASP A 195 19.46 -12.36 -26.52
C ASP A 195 20.51 -11.89 -25.51
N LEU A 196 20.70 -10.57 -25.47
CA LEU A 196 21.58 -9.93 -24.51
C LEU A 196 21.12 -10.19 -23.08
N VAL A 197 22.09 -10.35 -22.18
CA VAL A 197 21.79 -10.54 -20.76
C VAL A 197 21.10 -9.29 -20.21
N ARG A 198 19.91 -9.50 -19.66
CA ARG A 198 19.14 -8.48 -18.96
C ARG A 198 19.99 -7.70 -17.96
N HIS A 199 20.00 -6.38 -18.11
CA HIS A 199 20.85 -5.54 -17.28
C HIS A 199 20.37 -5.48 -15.82
N THR A 200 21.31 -5.54 -14.86
CA THR A 200 21.03 -5.55 -13.40
C THR A 200 20.26 -4.32 -12.88
N MET A 201 20.13 -3.26 -13.68
CA MET A 201 19.35 -2.08 -13.33
C MET A 201 17.84 -2.36 -13.25
N PHE A 202 17.34 -3.34 -14.00
CA PHE A 202 15.92 -3.73 -13.99
C PHE A 202 15.53 -4.49 -12.72
N GLU A 203 16.52 -5.03 -11.99
CA GLU A 203 16.32 -5.69 -10.70
C GLU A 203 16.27 -4.69 -9.52
N LYS A 204 16.53 -3.40 -9.78
CA LYS A 204 16.45 -2.36 -8.74
C LYS A 204 15.01 -2.27 -8.22
N GLY A 205 14.87 -2.23 -6.90
CA GLY A 205 13.57 -2.29 -6.23
C GLY A 205 13.17 -3.70 -5.76
N GLN A 206 13.86 -4.75 -6.23
CA GLN A 206 13.64 -6.15 -5.82
C GLN A 206 14.65 -6.66 -4.78
N SER A 207 15.57 -5.80 -4.33
CA SER A 207 16.62 -6.20 -3.38
C SER A 207 16.06 -6.67 -2.05
N LYS A 208 16.64 -7.74 -1.48
CA LYS A 208 16.34 -8.26 -0.13
C LYS A 208 16.36 -7.17 0.94
N ARG A 209 17.24 -6.18 0.81
CA ARG A 209 17.29 -5.04 1.73
C ARG A 209 15.99 -4.24 1.70
N ILE A 210 15.49 -3.88 0.52
CA ILE A 210 14.28 -3.06 0.35
C ILE A 210 13.05 -3.84 0.84
N TRP A 211 12.99 -5.14 0.53
CA TRP A 211 11.94 -6.03 1.05
C TRP A 211 12.00 -6.17 2.58
N GLY A 212 13.21 -6.26 3.16
CA GLY A 212 13.39 -6.24 4.62
C GLY A 212 12.87 -4.95 5.26
N GLU A 213 13.08 -3.80 4.62
CA GLU A 213 12.51 -2.52 5.09
C GLU A 213 10.97 -2.50 4.95
N LEU A 214 10.43 -3.02 3.85
CA LEU A 214 8.98 -3.14 3.65
C LEU A 214 8.32 -3.96 4.77
N TYR A 215 8.85 -5.15 5.07
CA TYR A 215 8.27 -6.00 6.12
C TYR A 215 8.36 -5.36 7.52
N LYS A 216 9.41 -4.58 7.82
CA LYS A 216 9.48 -3.79 9.06
C LYS A 216 8.37 -2.74 9.12
N VAL A 217 8.11 -2.03 8.02
CA VAL A 217 7.04 -1.03 7.93
C VAL A 217 5.69 -1.70 8.11
N ILE A 218 5.45 -2.83 7.43
CA ILE A 218 4.21 -3.61 7.56
C ILE A 218 4.03 -4.00 9.02
N ASP A 219 5.00 -4.65 9.64
CA ASP A 219 4.91 -5.13 11.02
C ASP A 219 4.65 -4.00 12.02
N SER A 220 5.33 -2.87 11.85
CA SER A 220 5.21 -1.71 12.73
C SER A 220 3.93 -0.88 12.50
N SER A 221 3.22 -1.10 11.40
CA SER A 221 2.00 -0.36 11.05
C SER A 221 0.72 -1.04 11.54
N ASP A 222 -0.26 -0.21 11.90
CA ASP A 222 -1.65 -0.59 12.20
C ASP A 222 -2.56 -0.50 10.99
N VAL A 223 -2.26 0.46 10.10
CA VAL A 223 -2.94 0.72 8.84
C VAL A 223 -1.86 0.84 7.77
N VAL A 224 -2.04 0.13 6.66
CA VAL A 224 -1.18 0.17 5.49
C VAL A 224 -1.92 0.92 4.40
N VAL A 225 -1.33 2.00 3.91
CA VAL A 225 -1.84 2.78 2.78
C VAL A 225 -0.99 2.45 1.57
N GLN A 226 -1.59 1.76 0.60
CA GLN A 226 -0.94 1.43 -0.66
C GLN A 226 -1.20 2.54 -1.68
N VAL A 227 -0.15 3.26 -2.02
CA VAL A 227 -0.18 4.39 -2.95
C VAL A 227 -0.02 3.87 -4.38
N LEU A 228 -0.98 4.20 -5.23
CA LEU A 228 -1.06 3.82 -6.64
C LEU A 228 -0.93 5.08 -7.53
N ASP A 229 -0.38 4.93 -8.74
CA ASP A 229 -0.35 6.01 -9.74
C ASP A 229 -1.66 6.00 -10.53
N ALA A 230 -2.37 7.13 -10.58
CA ALA A 230 -3.68 7.24 -11.23
C ALA A 230 -3.65 6.96 -12.74
N ARG A 231 -2.49 7.10 -13.39
CA ARG A 231 -2.34 6.83 -14.83
C ARG A 231 -2.41 5.35 -15.17
N ASP A 232 -1.87 4.50 -14.29
CA ASP A 232 -1.90 3.04 -14.41
C ASP A 232 -1.94 2.40 -13.01
N PRO A 233 -3.12 2.37 -12.37
CA PRO A 233 -3.26 1.84 -11.03
C PRO A 233 -3.05 0.34 -10.97
N MET A 234 -3.40 -0.40 -12.03
CA MET A 234 -3.26 -1.85 -12.08
C MET A 234 -1.79 -2.26 -12.23
N GLY A 235 -1.02 -1.57 -13.07
CA GLY A 235 0.41 -1.82 -13.22
C GLY A 235 1.24 -1.41 -12.00
N THR A 236 0.76 -0.47 -11.18
CA THR A 236 1.40 -0.05 -9.92
C THR A 236 0.82 -0.71 -8.67
N ARG A 237 -0.14 -1.63 -8.82
CA ARG A 237 -0.70 -2.44 -7.74
C ARG A 237 0.20 -3.63 -7.42
N CYS A 238 0.20 -4.05 -6.16
CA CYS A 238 1.03 -5.14 -5.66
C CYS A 238 0.15 -6.20 -4.99
N TYR A 239 -0.28 -7.19 -5.80
CA TYR A 239 -1.09 -8.31 -5.32
C TYR A 239 -0.37 -9.19 -4.30
N HIS A 240 0.96 -9.29 -4.38
CA HIS A 240 1.74 -10.06 -3.42
C HIS A 240 1.63 -9.49 -2.01
N LEU A 241 1.70 -8.16 -1.88
CA LEU A 241 1.52 -7.49 -0.60
C LEU A 241 0.11 -7.73 -0.05
N GLU A 242 -0.91 -7.61 -0.91
CA GLU A 242 -2.31 -7.84 -0.54
C GLU A 242 -2.54 -9.26 -0.05
N LYS A 243 -2.02 -10.25 -0.76
CA LYS A 243 -2.07 -11.66 -0.38
C LYS A 243 -1.36 -11.89 0.95
N HIS A 244 -0.16 -11.34 1.12
CA HIS A 244 0.59 -11.45 2.36
C HIS A 244 -0.16 -10.85 3.56
N LEU A 245 -0.81 -9.69 3.39
CA LEU A 245 -1.62 -9.06 4.43
C LEU A 245 -2.86 -9.91 4.78
N LYS A 246 -3.57 -10.43 3.77
CA LYS A 246 -4.75 -11.29 3.97
C LYS A 246 -4.43 -12.61 4.67
N GLU A 247 -3.29 -13.21 4.36
CA GLU A 247 -2.89 -14.51 4.92
C GLU A 247 -2.25 -14.36 6.31
N ASN A 248 -1.31 -13.42 6.46
CA ASN A 248 -0.44 -13.35 7.65
C ASN A 248 -0.83 -12.23 8.64
N CYS A 249 -1.50 -11.16 8.17
CA CYS A 249 -1.70 -9.94 8.94
C CYS A 249 -3.15 -9.40 8.91
N LYS A 250 -4.15 -10.25 9.15
CA LYS A 250 -5.58 -9.90 9.08
C LYS A 250 -5.98 -8.65 9.90
N HIS A 251 -5.38 -8.48 11.07
CA HIS A 251 -5.59 -7.33 11.98
C HIS A 251 -5.09 -5.96 11.46
N LYS A 252 -4.38 -5.93 10.33
CA LYS A 252 -3.91 -4.70 9.69
C LYS A 252 -4.89 -4.28 8.61
N HIS A 253 -5.20 -2.98 8.56
CA HIS A 253 -6.16 -2.46 7.58
C HIS A 253 -5.42 -1.96 6.33
N LEU A 254 -5.89 -2.36 5.14
CA LEU A 254 -5.35 -1.91 3.87
C LEU A 254 -6.27 -0.87 3.25
N VAL A 255 -5.71 0.25 2.82
CA VAL A 255 -6.43 1.34 2.12
C VAL A 255 -5.65 1.69 0.85
N PHE A 256 -6.36 1.87 -0.26
CA PHE A 256 -5.76 2.34 -1.50
C PHE A 256 -5.80 3.86 -1.58
N LEU A 257 -4.69 4.43 -2.04
CA LEU A 257 -4.56 5.85 -2.29
C LEU A 257 -4.15 6.07 -3.74
N LEU A 258 -5.10 6.47 -4.57
CA LEU A 258 -4.90 6.80 -5.97
C LEU A 258 -4.30 8.21 -6.05
N ASN A 259 -3.00 8.32 -6.29
CA ASN A 259 -2.29 9.59 -6.33
C ASN A 259 -2.02 10.04 -7.78
N LYS A 260 -1.72 11.32 -7.97
CA LYS A 260 -1.53 11.97 -9.29
C LYS A 260 -2.82 12.10 -10.11
N CYS A 261 -3.95 12.28 -9.44
CA CYS A 261 -5.25 12.47 -10.11
C CYS A 261 -5.31 13.74 -10.99
N ASP A 262 -4.36 14.66 -10.85
CA ASP A 262 -4.18 15.85 -11.69
C ASP A 262 -3.71 15.51 -13.12
N LEU A 263 -3.07 14.36 -13.32
CA LEU A 263 -2.55 13.96 -14.64
C LEU A 263 -3.61 13.28 -15.52
N ILE A 264 -4.78 12.96 -14.96
CA ILE A 264 -5.83 12.22 -15.64
C ILE A 264 -7.17 12.98 -15.61
N PRO A 265 -8.08 12.75 -16.57
CA PRO A 265 -9.41 13.33 -16.52
C PRO A 265 -10.21 12.90 -15.28
N ALA A 266 -11.12 13.76 -14.82
CA ALA A 266 -11.96 13.50 -13.65
C ALA A 266 -12.83 12.24 -13.81
N TRP A 267 -13.36 11.98 -15.01
CA TRP A 267 -14.17 10.79 -15.29
C TRP A 267 -13.36 9.50 -15.14
N ALA A 268 -12.09 9.50 -15.55
CA ALA A 268 -11.19 8.35 -15.44
C ALA A 268 -10.85 8.09 -13.97
N THR A 269 -10.58 9.15 -13.18
CA THR A 269 -10.39 9.04 -11.73
C THR A 269 -11.61 8.41 -11.06
N LYS A 270 -12.82 8.86 -11.43
CA LYS A 270 -14.08 8.31 -10.90
C LYS A 270 -14.29 6.84 -11.28
N GLY A 271 -13.97 6.47 -12.52
CA GLY A 271 -14.04 5.08 -12.99
C GLY A 271 -13.09 4.16 -12.22
N TRP A 272 -11.84 4.57 -12.05
CA TRP A 272 -10.87 3.82 -11.25
C TRP A 272 -11.25 3.72 -9.78
N LEU A 273 -11.76 4.80 -9.19
CA LEU A 273 -12.28 4.78 -7.82
C LEU A 273 -13.39 3.75 -7.65
N ARG A 274 -14.34 3.67 -8.60
CA ARG A 274 -15.43 2.68 -8.59
C ARG A 274 -14.89 1.25 -8.70
N THR A 275 -13.92 1.00 -9.57
CA THR A 275 -13.34 -0.34 -9.78
C THR A 275 -12.56 -0.79 -8.56
N LEU A 276 -11.66 0.04 -8.03
CA LEU A 276 -10.79 -0.30 -6.91
C LEU A 276 -11.53 -0.36 -5.57
N SER A 277 -12.59 0.44 -5.39
CA SER A 277 -13.43 0.41 -4.18
C SER A 277 -14.21 -0.90 -4.03
N LYS A 278 -14.31 -1.73 -5.08
CA LYS A 278 -14.84 -3.09 -4.96
C LYS A 278 -13.93 -3.98 -4.13
N ASP A 279 -12.62 -3.74 -4.13
CA ASP A 279 -11.65 -4.57 -3.42
C ASP A 279 -11.29 -4.00 -2.04
N TYR A 280 -10.95 -2.71 -1.99
CA TYR A 280 -10.56 -2.04 -0.75
C TYR A 280 -11.00 -0.58 -0.76
N PRO A 281 -11.22 0.03 0.43
CA PRO A 281 -11.47 1.46 0.53
C PRO A 281 -10.41 2.25 -0.23
N THR A 282 -10.83 3.01 -1.24
CA THR A 282 -9.94 3.73 -2.14
C THR A 282 -10.21 5.23 -2.03
N LEU A 283 -9.15 6.04 -2.00
CA LEU A 283 -9.24 7.49 -1.94
C LEU A 283 -8.46 8.11 -3.11
N ALA A 284 -9.03 9.12 -3.76
CA ALA A 284 -8.34 9.92 -4.76
C ALA A 284 -7.53 11.04 -4.08
N PHE A 285 -6.32 11.30 -4.58
CA PHE A 285 -5.38 12.23 -3.98
C PHE A 285 -4.55 12.97 -5.03
N HIS A 286 -4.29 14.24 -4.74
CA HIS A 286 -3.27 15.03 -5.43
C HIS A 286 -2.32 15.61 -4.39
N ALA A 287 -1.07 15.15 -4.43
CA ALA A 287 -0.03 15.54 -3.50
C ALA A 287 0.62 16.86 -3.92
N SER A 288 0.22 17.94 -3.24
CA SER A 288 0.84 19.26 -3.36
C SER A 288 0.75 19.95 -1.99
N ILE A 289 1.79 20.68 -1.59
CA ILE A 289 1.80 21.37 -0.29
C ILE A 289 0.76 22.49 -0.26
N ASN A 290 0.63 23.23 -1.38
CA ASN A 290 -0.22 24.41 -1.47
C ASN A 290 -1.63 24.07 -1.98
N LYS A 291 -1.73 23.26 -3.04
CA LYS A 291 -3.00 22.95 -3.71
C LYS A 291 -3.28 21.45 -3.65
N SER A 292 -3.52 20.91 -2.46
CA SER A 292 -3.81 19.48 -2.28
C SER A 292 -5.27 19.13 -2.59
N PHE A 293 -5.51 17.94 -3.14
CA PHE A 293 -6.84 17.32 -3.21
C PHE A 293 -6.87 16.02 -2.39
N GLY A 294 -7.99 15.72 -1.74
CA GLY A 294 -8.16 14.48 -0.96
C GLY A 294 -7.53 14.48 0.44
N LYS A 295 -6.80 15.54 0.82
CA LYS A 295 -6.18 15.69 2.14
C LYS A 295 -7.16 15.52 3.30
N GLY A 296 -8.27 16.27 3.29
CA GLY A 296 -9.29 16.19 4.34
C GLY A 296 -9.91 14.80 4.47
N SER A 297 -10.17 14.14 3.34
CA SER A 297 -10.73 12.79 3.28
C SER A 297 -9.77 11.76 3.90
N LEU A 298 -8.49 11.78 3.52
CA LEU A 298 -7.48 10.89 4.10
C LEU A 298 -7.31 11.13 5.60
N LEU A 299 -7.24 12.39 6.05
CA LEU A 299 -7.18 12.70 7.49
C LEU A 299 -8.43 12.21 8.23
N SER A 300 -9.62 12.33 7.64
CA SER A 300 -10.87 11.83 8.24
C SER A 300 -10.80 10.32 8.46
N VAL A 301 -10.41 9.55 7.43
CA VAL A 301 -10.26 8.09 7.52
C VAL A 301 -9.21 7.70 8.58
N LEU A 302 -8.06 8.36 8.60
CA LEU A 302 -7.01 8.07 9.60
C LEU A 302 -7.48 8.39 11.02
N ARG A 303 -8.26 9.47 11.23
CA ARG A 303 -8.85 9.79 12.52
C ARG A 303 -9.91 8.77 12.95
N GLN A 304 -10.69 8.24 12.01
CA GLN A 304 -11.63 7.16 12.29
C GLN A 304 -10.90 5.92 12.80
N PHE A 305 -9.82 5.49 12.14
CA PHE A 305 -8.98 4.39 12.62
C PHE A 305 -8.35 4.67 13.98
N ALA A 306 -7.92 5.92 14.24
CA ALA A 306 -7.38 6.32 15.53
C ALA A 306 -8.42 6.26 16.65
N ARG A 307 -9.70 6.58 16.36
CA ARG A 307 -10.82 6.45 17.30
C ARG A 307 -11.18 4.99 17.55
N LEU A 308 -11.10 4.18 16.51
CA LEU A 308 -11.44 2.76 16.52
C LEU A 308 -10.44 1.94 17.37
N LYS A 309 -9.15 2.26 17.25
CA LYS A 309 -8.05 1.67 18.05
C LYS A 309 -7.73 2.50 19.30
N SER A 310 -8.76 2.81 20.09
CA SER A 310 -8.62 3.63 21.32
C SER A 310 -7.87 2.93 22.46
N ASP A 311 -7.70 1.61 22.36
CA ASP A 311 -6.88 0.79 23.26
C ASP A 311 -5.39 1.10 23.14
N LYS A 312 -4.95 1.61 21.98
CA LYS A 312 -3.58 2.05 21.75
C LYS A 312 -3.41 3.54 22.01
N GLN A 313 -2.27 3.92 22.57
CA GLN A 313 -1.93 5.34 22.78
C GLN A 313 -1.80 6.11 21.46
N ALA A 314 -1.27 5.46 20.43
CA ALA A 314 -1.12 6.00 19.09
C ALA A 314 -1.20 4.88 18.05
N ILE A 315 -1.64 5.24 16.85
CA ILE A 315 -1.64 4.37 15.67
C ILE A 315 -0.48 4.72 14.75
N SER A 316 0.05 3.70 14.06
CA SER A 316 1.07 3.89 13.02
C SER A 316 0.50 3.57 11.65
N VAL A 317 0.75 4.44 10.67
CA VAL A 317 0.24 4.35 9.30
C VAL A 317 1.42 4.21 8.35
N GLY A 318 1.55 3.07 7.68
CA GLY A 318 2.63 2.80 6.73
C GLY A 318 2.24 3.13 5.29
N PHE A 319 3.04 3.92 4.58
CA PHE A 319 2.86 4.17 3.15
C PHE A 319 3.73 3.23 2.33
N VAL A 320 3.10 2.43 1.47
CA VAL A 320 3.75 1.41 0.64
C VAL A 320 3.34 1.58 -0.82
N GLY A 321 4.14 1.09 -1.77
CA GLY A 321 3.85 1.19 -3.21
C GLY A 321 5.09 1.35 -4.07
N TYR A 322 4.89 1.36 -5.39
CA TYR A 322 5.96 1.43 -6.38
C TYR A 322 6.85 2.68 -6.20
N PRO A 323 8.10 2.67 -6.70
CA PRO A 323 8.90 3.88 -6.84
C PRO A 323 8.12 4.98 -7.59
N ASN A 324 8.39 6.25 -7.29
CA ASN A 324 7.80 7.41 -8.00
C ASN A 324 6.27 7.57 -8.01
N VAL A 325 5.50 6.74 -7.28
CA VAL A 325 4.04 6.94 -7.09
C VAL A 325 3.70 8.16 -6.21
N GLY A 326 4.67 8.70 -5.48
CA GLY A 326 4.50 9.91 -4.66
C GLY A 326 4.27 9.71 -3.16
N LYS A 327 4.68 8.57 -2.58
CA LYS A 327 4.57 8.26 -1.13
C LYS A 327 5.04 9.41 -0.22
N SER A 328 6.30 9.83 -0.40
CA SER A 328 6.90 10.91 0.37
C SER A 328 6.22 12.28 0.14
N SER A 329 5.71 12.53 -1.07
CA SER A 329 4.94 13.74 -1.40
C SER A 329 3.58 13.77 -0.70
N VAL A 330 2.90 12.62 -0.58
CA VAL A 330 1.65 12.49 0.19
C VAL A 330 1.91 12.84 1.66
N ILE A 331 3.00 12.33 2.25
CA ILE A 331 3.35 12.61 3.64
C ILE A 331 3.63 14.10 3.85
N ASN A 332 4.40 14.73 2.95
CA ASN A 332 4.65 16.17 3.01
C ASN A 332 3.36 17.01 2.90
N THR A 333 2.42 16.56 2.06
CA THR A 333 1.11 17.20 1.89
C THR A 333 0.26 17.09 3.16
N LEU A 334 0.27 15.93 3.82
CA LEU A 334 -0.40 15.71 5.09
C LEU A 334 0.20 16.58 6.21
N ARG A 335 1.52 16.79 6.19
CA ARG A 335 2.23 17.66 7.14
C ARG A 335 2.17 19.15 6.79
N SER A 336 1.69 19.52 5.60
CA SER A 336 1.79 20.87 5.04
C SER A 336 3.23 21.43 5.01
N LYS A 337 4.24 20.56 5.02
CA LYS A 337 5.66 20.95 5.10
C LYS A 337 6.52 19.90 4.41
N SER A 338 7.65 20.33 3.83
CA SER A 338 8.68 19.43 3.31
C SER A 338 9.43 18.75 4.46
N VAL A 339 9.04 17.52 4.80
CA VAL A 339 9.66 16.68 5.84
C VAL A 339 10.48 15.55 5.21
N CYS A 340 9.90 14.85 4.25
CA CYS A 340 10.58 13.85 3.43
C CYS A 340 11.28 14.52 2.24
N LYS A 341 12.46 14.01 1.88
CA LYS A 341 13.11 14.35 0.61
C LYS A 341 12.28 13.79 -0.56
N VAL A 342 12.05 14.62 -1.57
CA VAL A 342 11.29 14.26 -2.77
C VAL A 342 12.08 14.65 -4.01
N ALA A 343 12.12 13.76 -4.99
CA ALA A 343 12.76 13.98 -6.29
C ALA A 343 11.98 13.18 -7.36
N PRO A 344 12.01 13.62 -8.64
CA PRO A 344 11.42 12.86 -9.75
C PRO A 344 12.25 11.61 -10.13
N ILE A 345 13.32 11.32 -9.39
CA ILE A 345 14.25 10.22 -9.65
C ILE A 345 13.91 9.07 -8.69
N PRO A 346 13.85 7.82 -9.18
CA PRO A 346 13.61 6.68 -8.30
C PRO A 346 14.77 6.44 -7.32
N GLY A 347 14.40 5.91 -6.15
CA GLY A 347 15.34 5.55 -5.09
C GLY A 347 15.84 6.72 -4.22
N GLU A 348 15.09 7.82 -4.17
CA GLU A 348 15.34 8.93 -3.24
C GLU A 348 15.20 8.46 -1.77
N THR A 349 14.06 7.85 -1.45
CA THR A 349 13.83 7.22 -0.14
C THR A 349 14.48 5.84 -0.10
N LYS A 350 15.53 5.69 0.73
CA LYS A 350 16.33 4.45 0.84
C LYS A 350 16.10 3.66 2.14
N VAL A 351 15.57 4.30 3.16
CA VAL A 351 15.37 3.75 4.51
C VAL A 351 14.04 4.28 5.02
N TRP A 352 13.32 3.45 5.77
CA TRP A 352 12.08 3.89 6.40
C TRP A 352 12.30 4.97 7.46
N GLN A 353 11.29 5.82 7.67
CA GLN A 353 11.36 6.90 8.65
C GLN A 353 10.00 7.16 9.31
N TYR A 354 10.04 7.46 10.61
CA TYR A 354 8.86 7.83 11.39
C TYR A 354 8.62 9.33 11.37
N ILE A 355 7.38 9.71 11.07
CA ILE A 355 6.95 11.10 10.96
C ILE A 355 5.68 11.29 11.78
N THR A 356 5.72 12.15 12.78
CA THR A 356 4.55 12.44 13.62
C THR A 356 3.56 13.33 12.88
N LEU A 357 2.31 12.92 12.68
CA LEU A 357 1.26 13.80 12.14
C LEU A 357 0.53 14.51 13.29
N THR A 358 0.10 13.73 14.29
CA THR A 358 -0.50 14.22 15.54
C THR A 358 0.05 13.41 16.71
N LYS A 359 -0.26 13.78 17.96
CA LYS A 359 0.14 13.01 19.15
C LYS A 359 -0.34 11.55 19.12
N LYS A 360 -1.42 11.25 18.37
CA LYS A 360 -2.02 9.91 18.25
C LYS A 360 -1.73 9.20 16.92
N ILE A 361 -1.17 9.88 15.91
CA ILE A 361 -0.98 9.31 14.56
C ILE A 361 0.46 9.51 14.11
N PHE A 362 1.15 8.40 13.90
CA PHE A 362 2.47 8.36 13.28
C PHE A 362 2.36 7.85 11.85
N LEU A 363 3.10 8.48 10.93
CA LEU A 363 3.24 8.08 9.55
C LEU A 363 4.61 7.43 9.37
N ILE A 364 4.68 6.40 8.53
CA ILE A 364 5.91 5.70 8.20
C ILE A 364 6.09 5.76 6.69
N ASP A 365 7.18 6.39 6.26
CA ASP A 365 7.60 6.41 4.85
C ASP A 365 8.42 5.15 4.55
N CYS A 366 8.21 4.52 3.39
CA CYS A 366 8.89 3.29 2.97
C CYS A 366 9.61 3.52 1.63
N PRO A 367 10.78 2.91 1.39
CA PRO A 367 11.34 2.84 0.04
C PRO A 367 10.34 2.22 -0.95
N GLY A 368 10.43 2.60 -2.22
CA GLY A 368 9.62 1.99 -3.28
C GLY A 368 10.00 0.53 -3.52
N VAL A 369 9.00 -0.33 -3.57
CA VAL A 369 9.16 -1.77 -3.81
C VAL A 369 8.65 -2.13 -5.19
N VAL A 370 9.36 -3.02 -5.87
CA VAL A 370 8.96 -3.56 -7.16
C VAL A 370 8.81 -5.06 -6.98
N TYR A 371 7.68 -5.57 -7.47
CA TYR A 371 7.40 -6.99 -7.43
C TYR A 371 7.78 -7.64 -8.76
N GLN A 372 8.19 -8.90 -8.72
CA GLN A 372 8.48 -9.69 -9.91
C GLN A 372 7.15 -10.10 -10.56
N ASN A 373 6.62 -9.22 -11.39
CA ASN A 373 5.62 -9.57 -12.38
C ASN A 373 6.32 -9.95 -13.69
N ASN A 374 5.61 -10.62 -14.59
CA ASN A 374 6.05 -10.85 -15.99
C ASN A 374 5.99 -9.53 -16.80
N ASP A 375 6.45 -8.43 -16.22
CA ASP A 375 6.51 -7.11 -16.85
C ASP A 375 7.69 -7.07 -17.83
N SER A 376 7.48 -6.46 -19.00
CA SER A 376 8.55 -6.19 -19.96
C SER A 376 9.55 -5.16 -19.39
N GLU A 377 10.75 -5.10 -19.96
CA GLU A 377 11.74 -4.08 -19.56
C GLU A 377 11.21 -2.67 -19.78
N THR A 378 10.53 -2.46 -20.91
CA THR A 378 9.86 -1.21 -21.24
C THR A 378 8.83 -0.82 -20.18
N ASP A 379 8.01 -1.75 -19.69
CA ASP A 379 7.04 -1.46 -18.63
C ASP A 379 7.71 -0.98 -17.33
N ILE A 380 8.84 -1.58 -16.96
CA ILE A 380 9.58 -1.19 -15.76
C ILE A 380 10.16 0.22 -15.90
N VAL A 381 10.65 0.59 -17.09
CA VAL A 381 11.13 1.95 -17.40
C VAL A 381 9.97 2.96 -17.35
N LEU A 382 8.85 2.64 -17.98
CA LEU A 382 7.68 3.52 -18.06
C LEU A 382 6.99 3.72 -16.70
N LYS A 383 6.99 2.70 -15.83
CA LYS A 383 6.54 2.81 -14.43
C LYS A 383 7.47 3.67 -13.57
N GLY A 384 8.65 4.05 -14.07
CA GLY A 384 9.57 4.94 -13.36
C GLY A 384 10.37 4.28 -12.26
N VAL A 385 10.64 2.98 -12.37
CA VAL A 385 11.46 2.21 -11.42
C VAL A 385 12.95 2.51 -11.63
N VAL A 386 13.35 2.64 -12.89
CA VAL A 386 14.75 2.74 -13.30
C VAL A 386 15.13 4.20 -13.56
N ARG A 387 16.39 4.53 -13.29
CA ARG A 387 16.94 5.85 -13.62
C ARG A 387 17.27 5.90 -15.11
N VAL A 388 16.50 6.72 -15.84
CA VAL A 388 16.62 6.92 -17.30
C VAL A 388 18.03 7.36 -17.72
N THR A 389 18.75 8.09 -16.86
CA THR A 389 20.13 8.53 -17.13
C THR A 389 21.08 7.37 -17.43
N ASN A 390 20.89 6.24 -16.77
CA ASN A 390 21.78 5.08 -16.82
C ASN A 390 21.40 4.10 -17.93
N LEU A 391 20.33 4.38 -18.67
CA LEU A 391 19.84 3.51 -19.73
C LEU A 391 20.74 3.70 -20.96
N ALA A 392 21.32 2.61 -21.48
CA ALA A 392 22.14 2.64 -22.69
C ALA A 392 21.23 2.79 -23.91
N ASP A 393 20.28 1.87 -24.08
CA ASP A 393 19.41 1.76 -25.25
C ASP A 393 18.05 2.41 -25.00
N ALA A 394 18.07 3.71 -24.68
CA ALA A 394 16.84 4.45 -24.37
C ALA A 394 15.85 4.52 -25.54
N ALA A 395 16.34 4.41 -26.78
CA ALA A 395 15.54 4.51 -28.01
C ALA A 395 14.52 3.37 -28.15
N GLU A 396 14.87 2.14 -27.74
CA GLU A 396 14.02 0.94 -27.90
C GLU A 396 12.68 1.05 -27.15
N HIS A 397 12.64 1.85 -26.08
CA HIS A 397 11.44 2.02 -25.26
C HIS A 397 10.48 3.08 -25.82
N ILE A 398 10.88 3.85 -26.83
CA ILE A 398 10.10 4.97 -27.36
C ILE A 398 8.91 4.48 -28.17
N GLY A 399 9.04 3.38 -28.92
CA GLY A 399 7.94 2.79 -29.69
C GLY A 399 6.69 2.55 -28.83
N GLU A 400 6.85 2.07 -27.60
CA GLU A 400 5.73 1.85 -26.68
C GLU A 400 5.14 3.16 -26.13
N VAL A 401 5.96 4.19 -25.92
CA VAL A 401 5.47 5.54 -25.54
C VAL A 401 4.58 6.09 -26.64
N LEU A 402 5.04 6.02 -27.90
CA LEU A 402 4.30 6.52 -29.06
C LEU A 402 2.98 5.76 -29.25
N ARG A 403 2.94 4.46 -28.94
CA ARG A 403 1.73 3.63 -28.98
C ARG A 403 0.72 3.97 -27.89
N ARG A 404 1.21 4.30 -26.68
CA ARG A 404 0.37 4.59 -25.52
C ARG A 404 -0.23 6.00 -25.54
N VAL A 405 0.50 6.97 -26.10
CA VAL A 405 0.08 8.38 -26.12
C VAL A 405 -0.68 8.67 -27.41
N LYS A 406 -1.77 9.44 -27.31
CA LYS A 406 -2.46 9.94 -28.49
C LYS A 406 -1.55 10.87 -29.30
N LYS A 407 -1.54 10.68 -30.63
CA LYS A 407 -0.72 11.44 -31.58
C LYS A 407 -0.84 12.96 -31.39
N GLU A 408 -2.07 13.46 -31.21
CA GLU A 408 -2.37 14.88 -30.96
C GLU A 408 -1.60 15.49 -29.77
N HIS A 409 -1.39 14.71 -28.70
CA HIS A 409 -0.70 15.19 -27.51
C HIS A 409 0.80 15.29 -27.74
N LEU A 410 1.38 14.36 -28.51
CA LEU A 410 2.79 14.38 -28.90
C LEU A 410 3.07 15.52 -29.88
N GLN A 411 2.21 15.72 -30.87
CA GLN A 411 2.29 16.84 -31.81
C GLN A 411 2.30 18.18 -31.07
N ARG A 412 1.38 18.36 -30.11
CA ARG A 412 1.32 19.57 -29.28
C ARG A 412 2.56 19.76 -28.40
N ALA A 413 3.08 18.68 -27.82
CA ALA A 413 4.20 18.73 -26.89
C ALA A 413 5.54 19.03 -27.59
N TYR A 414 5.77 18.45 -28.77
CA TYR A 414 7.05 18.49 -29.47
C TYR A 414 7.03 19.31 -30.76
N LYS A 415 5.87 19.78 -31.21
CA LYS A 415 5.68 20.56 -32.46
C LYS A 415 6.11 19.80 -33.73
N ILE A 416 6.01 18.47 -33.68
CA ILE A 416 6.27 17.57 -34.81
C ILE A 416 4.93 17.21 -35.41
N GLN A 417 4.74 17.38 -36.74
CA GLN A 417 3.46 17.14 -37.40
C GLN A 417 3.18 15.64 -37.54
N ASP A 418 4.03 14.93 -38.28
CA ASP A 418 3.85 13.50 -38.53
C ASP A 418 5.21 12.80 -38.50
N TRP A 419 5.17 11.52 -38.12
CA TRP A 419 6.30 10.60 -38.15
C TRP A 419 5.82 9.25 -38.67
N THR A 420 6.72 8.55 -39.32
CA THR A 420 6.49 7.20 -39.88
C THR A 420 6.92 6.13 -38.89
N ASP A 421 8.13 6.27 -38.36
CA ASP A 421 8.77 5.33 -37.44
C ASP A 421 9.15 6.00 -36.11
N ASP A 422 9.46 5.19 -35.09
CA ASP A 422 9.97 5.70 -33.81
C ASP A 422 11.33 6.40 -33.97
N ASN A 423 12.19 5.89 -34.84
CA ASN A 423 13.47 6.50 -35.20
C ASN A 423 13.27 7.84 -35.94
N ASP A 424 12.32 7.90 -36.87
CA ASP A 424 11.97 9.13 -37.60
C ASP A 424 11.50 10.22 -36.63
N PHE A 425 10.63 9.86 -35.68
CA PHE A 425 10.21 10.77 -34.61
C PHE A 425 11.39 11.32 -33.81
N LEU A 426 12.34 10.46 -33.41
CA LEU A 426 13.52 10.88 -32.66
C LEU A 426 14.45 11.77 -33.48
N VAL A 427 14.68 11.48 -34.76
CA VAL A 427 15.50 12.31 -35.65
C VAL A 427 14.89 13.71 -35.80
N GLN A 428 13.58 13.80 -36.04
CA GLN A 428 12.88 15.09 -36.13
C GLN A 428 12.94 15.86 -34.81
N LEU A 429 12.80 15.16 -33.68
CA LEU A 429 12.94 15.75 -32.35
C LEU A 429 14.35 16.29 -32.11
N CYS A 430 15.40 15.56 -32.48
CA CYS A 430 16.79 16.00 -32.35
C CYS A 430 17.06 17.28 -33.14
N ARG A 431 16.56 17.34 -34.39
CA ARG A 431 16.69 18.53 -35.26
C ARG A 431 15.97 19.74 -34.67
N THR A 432 14.76 19.55 -34.15
CA THR A 432 13.95 20.61 -33.56
C THR A 432 14.52 21.10 -32.22
N SER A 433 15.09 20.19 -31.42
CA SER A 433 15.64 20.49 -30.09
C SER A 433 17.12 20.87 -30.09
N GLY A 434 17.80 20.80 -31.24
CA GLY A 434 19.23 21.07 -31.39
C GLY A 434 20.14 20.05 -30.70
N LYS A 435 19.64 18.82 -30.45
CA LYS A 435 20.42 17.72 -29.84
C LYS A 435 21.15 16.93 -30.91
N LEU A 436 22.23 17.54 -31.41
CA LEU A 436 23.09 16.97 -32.45
C LEU A 436 24.49 16.71 -31.89
N LEU A 437 25.09 15.61 -32.30
CA LEU A 437 26.49 15.28 -32.07
C LEU A 437 27.40 16.12 -32.98
N LYS A 438 28.71 16.01 -32.74
CA LYS A 438 29.72 16.64 -33.59
C LYS A 438 29.59 16.10 -35.01
N GLY A 439 29.48 16.99 -36.00
CA GLY A 439 29.21 16.62 -37.40
C GLY A 439 27.74 16.71 -37.81
N GLY A 440 26.84 17.12 -36.91
CA GLY A 440 25.42 17.33 -37.23
C GLY A 440 24.57 16.05 -37.19
N GLU A 441 25.12 14.95 -36.66
CA GLU A 441 24.42 13.69 -36.51
C GLU A 441 23.41 13.74 -35.35
N PRO A 442 22.16 13.29 -35.51
CA PRO A 442 21.16 13.29 -34.44
C PRO A 442 21.51 12.38 -33.24
N ASP A 443 21.45 12.91 -32.01
CA ASP A 443 21.65 12.11 -30.79
C ASP A 443 20.34 11.45 -30.32
N LEU A 444 20.04 10.27 -30.87
CA LEU A 444 18.81 9.53 -30.59
C LEU A 444 18.68 9.15 -29.11
N THR A 445 19.78 8.75 -28.46
CA THR A 445 19.77 8.32 -27.06
C THR A 445 19.44 9.46 -26.12
N THR A 446 20.02 10.64 -26.32
CA THR A 446 19.71 11.81 -25.48
C THR A 446 18.27 12.28 -25.70
N ALA A 447 17.79 12.32 -26.95
CA ALA A 447 16.40 12.66 -27.24
C ALA A 447 15.42 11.65 -26.62
N ALA A 448 15.70 10.35 -26.71
CA ALA A 448 14.90 9.32 -26.07
C ALA A 448 14.86 9.48 -24.55
N LYS A 449 16.01 9.76 -23.90
CA LYS A 449 16.06 10.05 -22.46
C LYS A 449 15.23 11.28 -22.07
N MET A 450 15.22 12.32 -22.91
CA MET A 450 14.37 13.50 -22.71
C MET A 450 12.89 13.13 -22.74
N VAL A 451 12.46 12.34 -23.75
CA VAL A 451 11.07 11.88 -23.88
C VAL A 451 10.65 11.02 -22.67
N LEU A 452 11.50 10.09 -22.24
CA LEU A 452 11.24 9.25 -21.07
C LEU A 452 11.14 10.06 -19.76
N HIS A 453 11.94 11.12 -19.60
CA HIS A 453 11.80 12.04 -18.48
C HIS A 453 10.49 12.83 -18.52
N ASP A 454 10.10 13.31 -19.71
CA ASP A 454 8.85 14.03 -19.91
C ASP A 454 7.62 13.14 -19.65
N TRP A 455 7.71 11.84 -20.00
CA TRP A 455 6.73 10.81 -19.63
C TRP A 455 6.63 10.63 -18.11
N GLN A 456 7.76 10.42 -17.42
CA GLN A 456 7.76 10.18 -15.97
C GLN A 456 7.25 11.40 -15.17
N ARG A 457 7.54 12.61 -15.66
CA ARG A 457 7.08 13.88 -15.06
C ARG A 457 5.61 14.20 -15.37
N GLY A 458 4.99 13.51 -16.31
CA GLY A 458 3.61 13.75 -16.71
C GLY A 458 3.44 14.99 -17.61
N LYS A 459 4.49 15.44 -18.29
CA LYS A 459 4.38 16.50 -19.31
C LYS A 459 3.63 15.99 -20.54
N ILE A 460 3.83 14.71 -20.86
CA ILE A 460 3.04 14.01 -21.87
C ILE A 460 1.84 13.36 -21.18
N PRO A 461 0.59 13.75 -21.51
CA PRO A 461 -0.59 13.18 -20.89
C PRO A 461 -0.83 11.75 -21.38
N PHE A 462 -0.98 10.84 -20.43
CA PHE A 462 -1.28 9.43 -20.66
C PHE A 462 -2.08 8.87 -19.49
N PHE A 463 -3.05 8.01 -19.78
CA PHE A 463 -3.74 7.18 -18.79
C PHE A 463 -4.30 5.92 -19.42
N VAL A 464 -4.34 4.84 -18.65
CA VAL A 464 -5.06 3.62 -18.98
C VAL A 464 -6.54 3.82 -18.64
N PRO A 465 -7.47 3.60 -19.59
CA PRO A 465 -8.89 3.73 -19.30
C PRO A 465 -9.31 2.68 -18.25
N PRO A 466 -10.18 3.05 -17.29
CA PRO A 466 -10.74 2.07 -16.36
C PRO A 466 -11.54 1.03 -17.15
N PRO A 467 -11.64 -0.23 -16.67
CA PRO A 467 -12.46 -1.23 -17.31
C PRO A 467 -13.89 -0.72 -17.41
N GLN A 468 -14.38 -0.59 -18.64
CA GLN A 468 -15.78 -0.29 -18.89
C GLN A 468 -16.58 -1.44 -18.31
N GLN A 469 -17.41 -1.14 -17.32
CA GLN A 469 -18.49 -2.06 -17.02
C GLN A 469 -19.41 -1.99 -18.23
N SER A 470 -19.76 -3.14 -18.80
CA SER A 470 -20.97 -3.22 -19.60
C SER A 470 -22.11 -2.77 -18.68
N ASP A 471 -22.43 -1.48 -18.74
CA ASP A 471 -23.81 -1.07 -18.54
C ASP A 471 -24.55 -1.71 -19.71
N ASP A 472 -25.00 -2.97 -19.52
CA ASP A 472 -26.05 -3.52 -20.38
C ASP A 472 -27.22 -2.54 -20.29
N GLY A 473 -27.38 -1.78 -21.39
CA GLY A 473 -28.41 -0.77 -21.58
C GLY A 473 -27.96 0.66 -21.30
N ALA A 474 -27.08 1.23 -22.14
CA ALA A 474 -27.31 2.54 -22.77
C ALA A 474 -26.08 3.02 -23.57
N SER A 475 -26.01 2.68 -24.86
CA SER A 475 -25.67 3.64 -25.93
C SER A 475 -25.53 2.91 -27.28
N GLU A 476 -26.58 2.91 -28.09
CA GLU A 476 -26.44 3.01 -29.55
C GLU A 476 -27.62 3.86 -30.10
N SER A 477 -27.25 4.78 -30.99
CA SER A 477 -28.04 5.65 -31.89
C SER A 477 -29.20 6.51 -31.35
N ALA A 478 -29.05 7.82 -31.58
CA ALA A 478 -30.10 8.82 -31.50
C ALA A 478 -30.92 8.87 -32.80
N GLU A 479 -32.23 8.65 -32.71
CA GLU A 479 -33.30 9.30 -33.50
C GLU A 479 -34.61 9.32 -32.67
N PRO A 480 -35.55 10.28 -32.90
CA PRO A 480 -36.65 10.55 -31.97
C PRO A 480 -38.00 10.06 -32.50
N VAL A 481 -38.64 9.04 -31.90
CA VAL A 481 -40.07 8.78 -32.09
C VAL A 481 -40.72 8.14 -30.85
N GLU A 482 -41.79 8.81 -30.42
CA GLU A 482 -43.01 8.46 -29.66
C GLU A 482 -43.07 7.40 -28.53
N LYS A 483 -43.93 7.77 -27.57
CA LYS A 483 -44.28 7.11 -26.32
C LYS A 483 -44.98 5.76 -26.52
N THR A 484 -44.61 4.79 -25.68
CA THR A 484 -45.57 3.87 -25.04
C THR A 484 -45.05 3.43 -23.68
N GLU A 485 -45.98 3.36 -22.74
CA GLU A 485 -45.81 3.01 -21.32
C GLU A 485 -45.64 1.49 -21.17
N GLU A 486 -44.69 1.06 -20.31
CA GLU A 486 -44.84 0.05 -19.24
C GLU A 486 -43.47 -0.43 -18.70
N ASP A 487 -43.47 -0.90 -17.45
CA ASP A 487 -42.37 -1.49 -16.65
C ASP A 487 -41.59 -0.61 -15.65
N GLY A 488 -42.33 -0.18 -14.63
CA GLY A 488 -41.80 0.36 -13.37
C GLY A 488 -41.52 -0.71 -12.32
N VAL A 489 -40.33 -1.33 -12.33
CA VAL A 489 -39.76 -2.02 -11.14
C VAL A 489 -38.22 -1.92 -11.04
N SER A 490 -37.51 -1.57 -12.13
CA SER A 490 -36.02 -1.54 -12.13
C SER A 490 -35.39 -0.16 -11.85
N SER A 491 -36.16 0.93 -12.03
CA SER A 491 -35.69 2.31 -11.86
C SER A 491 -35.38 2.67 -10.41
N ASP A 492 -36.12 2.11 -9.44
CA ASP A 492 -35.99 2.47 -8.02
C ASP A 492 -34.65 2.03 -7.40
N ARG A 493 -34.08 0.90 -7.83
CA ARG A 493 -32.78 0.43 -7.32
C ARG A 493 -31.62 1.25 -7.88
N LYS A 494 -31.68 1.63 -9.16
CA LYS A 494 -30.69 2.52 -9.79
C LYS A 494 -30.79 3.94 -9.24
N ALA A 495 -32.01 4.45 -9.03
CA ALA A 495 -32.25 5.74 -8.38
C ALA A 495 -31.79 5.73 -6.92
N ALA A 496 -32.02 4.65 -6.16
CA ALA A 496 -31.56 4.51 -4.78
C ALA A 496 -30.01 4.45 -4.68
N ALA A 497 -29.35 3.74 -5.60
CA ALA A 497 -27.89 3.68 -5.66
C ALA A 497 -27.26 5.03 -6.05
N MET A 498 -27.83 5.73 -7.04
CA MET A 498 -27.40 7.09 -7.38
C MET A 498 -27.67 8.09 -6.26
N LYS A 499 -28.81 7.98 -5.56
CA LYS A 499 -29.15 8.80 -4.40
C LYS A 499 -28.23 8.52 -3.20
N ALA A 500 -27.80 7.28 -3.01
CA ALA A 500 -26.81 6.92 -2.00
C ALA A 500 -25.42 7.48 -2.34
N ILE A 501 -25.00 7.40 -3.60
CA ILE A 501 -23.71 7.96 -4.06
C ILE A 501 -23.72 9.49 -4.03
N ALA A 502 -24.83 10.13 -4.43
CA ALA A 502 -25.03 11.57 -4.31
C ALA A 502 -25.10 12.02 -2.83
N GLY A 503 -25.68 11.21 -1.95
CA GLY A 503 -25.68 11.42 -0.50
C GLY A 503 -24.28 11.31 0.12
N ILE A 504 -23.43 10.40 -0.38
CA ILE A 504 -22.02 10.29 0.02
C ILE A 504 -21.21 11.49 -0.47
N ILE A 505 -21.47 12.01 -1.66
CA ILE A 505 -20.79 13.20 -2.21
C ILE A 505 -21.27 14.48 -1.51
N SER A 506 -22.57 14.61 -1.24
CA SER A 506 -23.16 15.75 -0.55
C SER A 506 -22.82 15.80 0.95
N SER A 507 -22.74 14.64 1.63
CA SER A 507 -22.24 14.55 3.01
C SER A 507 -20.74 14.86 3.14
N GLN A 508 -19.97 14.79 2.05
CA GLN A 508 -18.59 15.27 2.00
C GLN A 508 -18.48 16.79 1.75
N GLN A 509 -19.54 17.43 1.23
CA GLN A 509 -19.57 18.87 0.94
C GLN A 509 -20.31 19.71 2.01
N ASN A 510 -21.26 19.12 2.76
CA ASN A 510 -22.12 19.83 3.73
C ASN A 510 -22.01 19.31 5.17
N MET A 511 -20.81 19.06 5.67
CA MET A 511 -20.58 19.03 7.12
C MET A 511 -19.82 20.29 7.54
N ASN A 512 -20.53 21.41 7.55
CA ASN A 512 -20.20 22.49 8.46
C ASN A 512 -20.60 21.99 9.85
N VAL A 513 -19.65 21.31 10.52
CA VAL A 513 -19.86 20.75 11.85
C VAL A 513 -20.10 21.93 12.81
N PRO A 514 -21.18 21.95 13.61
CA PRO A 514 -21.31 22.92 14.68
C PRO A 514 -20.14 22.70 15.63
N CYS A 515 -19.18 23.63 15.61
CA CYS A 515 -18.13 23.73 16.60
C CYS A 515 -18.80 24.06 17.93
N HIS A 516 -19.07 23.02 18.74
CA HIS A 516 -19.27 23.23 20.16
C HIS A 516 -18.00 23.91 20.67
N LYS A 517 -18.15 25.17 21.11
CA LYS A 517 -17.15 25.90 21.87
C LYS A 517 -16.86 25.09 23.14
N GLU A 518 -15.85 24.23 23.09
CA GLU A 518 -15.19 23.80 24.31
C GLU A 518 -14.31 24.95 24.79
N HIS A 519 -14.48 25.25 26.06
CA HIS A 519 -13.91 26.35 26.80
C HIS A 519 -12.41 26.10 27.01
N ASP A 520 -11.59 26.40 26.00
CA ASP A 520 -10.13 26.47 26.16
C ASP A 520 -9.79 27.84 26.76
N GLY A 521 -9.78 27.90 28.09
CA GLY A 521 -9.02 28.91 28.82
C GLY A 521 -7.53 28.62 28.62
N ASN A 522 -6.88 29.44 27.80
CA ASN A 522 -5.49 29.91 27.90
C ASN A 522 -5.14 30.69 26.63
N ASN A 523 -5.47 31.99 26.64
CA ASN A 523 -4.71 32.98 25.90
C ASN A 523 -3.41 33.20 26.67
N GLU A 524 -2.27 33.08 25.99
CA GLU A 524 -1.12 34.00 26.12
C GLU A 524 -0.03 33.58 25.10
N ASP A 525 0.35 34.59 24.30
CA ASP A 525 1.67 34.84 23.71
C ASP A 525 2.12 34.07 22.46
N ILE A 526 1.75 34.63 21.29
CA ILE A 526 2.67 34.72 20.15
C ILE A 526 2.75 36.20 19.78
N GLU A 527 3.73 36.90 20.36
CA GLU A 527 4.15 38.22 19.93
C GLU A 527 4.62 38.15 18.47
N SER A 528 4.02 38.98 17.63
CA SER A 528 4.52 39.33 16.30
C SER A 528 5.21 40.68 16.42
N GLU A 529 6.54 40.68 16.38
CA GLU A 529 7.32 41.87 16.06
C GLU A 529 7.36 42.08 14.53
N ASP A 530 7.39 43.36 14.18
CA ASP A 530 7.81 43.98 12.91
C ASP A 530 6.79 44.08 11.75
N ASN A 531 6.16 45.25 11.59
CA ASN A 531 6.64 46.26 10.63
C ASN A 531 5.71 47.50 10.48
N GLU A 532 6.34 48.66 10.65
CA GLU A 532 6.24 49.89 9.86
C GLU A 532 4.90 50.66 9.80
N ASP A 533 4.84 51.70 10.65
CA ASP A 533 4.04 52.90 10.45
C ASP A 533 4.54 53.66 9.20
N ILE A 534 3.65 53.84 8.22
CA ILE A 534 3.75 54.90 7.21
C ILE A 534 2.53 55.80 7.41
N GLU A 535 2.80 57.00 7.91
CA GLU A 535 1.92 58.17 7.86
C GLU A 535 1.38 58.37 6.44
N LEU A 536 0.10 58.72 6.31
CA LEU A 536 -0.39 59.70 5.35
C LEU A 536 -1.78 60.21 5.78
N ALA A 537 -1.72 61.38 6.41
CA ALA A 537 -2.58 62.55 6.32
C ALA A 537 -3.91 62.50 5.53
N GLU A 538 -4.89 63.20 6.14
CA GLU A 538 -5.95 64.03 5.52
C GLU A 538 -7.14 63.31 4.88
N GLN A 539 -8.42 63.66 5.10
CA GLN A 539 -9.04 64.97 5.33
C GLN A 539 -10.48 64.78 5.85
N SER A 540 -10.89 65.67 6.75
CA SER A 540 -12.24 66.25 6.97
C SER A 540 -13.48 65.55 6.37
N GLU A 541 -14.40 65.09 7.21
CA GLU A 541 -15.55 65.84 7.76
C GLU A 541 -16.28 65.02 8.84
#